data_AF-A0A0G1N4I6-F1
#
_entry.id   AF-A0A0G1N4I6-F1
#
_cell.length_a   1.000
_cell.length_b   1.000
_cell.length_c   1.000
_cell.angle_alpha   90.00
_cell.angle_beta   90.00
_cell.angle_gamma   90.00
#
_symmetry.space_group_name_H-M   'P 1'
#
loop_
_entity.id
_entity.type
_entity.pdbx_description
1 polymer ?
#
loop_
_entity_poly.entity_id
_entity_poly.type
_entity_poly.pdbx_seq_one_letter_code
_entity_poly.pdbx_strand_id
1 'polypeptide(L)'
;MKYLVGVLVVFVIILTGTVSYLAGRQNITLAPSPLPTSTAIALATAVPTSSPTTQMVQGGGVLSFPRYELTLPANWTIKREVPGPDSEKIVLDGGTLGLTILQGGFGGSVCLFPGNPDSEGPSARYIAYVEITNRSGDKFRRVTPENGKGFGLCQLSQYNWNTPTFYGAISLKTPTSPTTEELNTIDNILASLTKL
;
A
#
# COMPACT_ATOMS: atom_id res chain seq x y z
N MET A 1 -52.27 -24.03 16.02
CA MET A 1 -51.11 -23.41 15.33
C MET A 1 -50.57 -22.13 15.99
N LYS A 2 -51.39 -21.31 16.69
CA LYS A 2 -50.92 -20.04 17.30
C LYS A 2 -49.85 -20.18 18.40
N TYR A 3 -49.83 -21.29 19.14
CA TYR A 3 -48.85 -21.52 20.22
C TYR A 3 -47.59 -22.28 19.78
N LEU A 4 -47.58 -22.85 18.58
CA LEU A 4 -46.48 -23.70 18.11
C LEU A 4 -45.24 -22.87 17.74
N VAL A 5 -45.45 -21.67 17.20
CA VAL A 5 -44.38 -20.71 16.88
C VAL A 5 -43.71 -20.19 18.16
N GLY A 6 -44.49 -19.89 19.21
CA GLY A 6 -43.95 -19.43 20.49
C GLY A 6 -43.09 -20.47 21.19
N VAL A 7 -43.54 -21.74 21.19
CA VAL A 7 -42.77 -22.85 21.79
C VAL A 7 -41.47 -23.10 21.03
N LEU A 8 -41.47 -22.99 19.71
CA LEU A 8 -40.28 -23.24 18.87
C LEU A 8 -39.21 -22.15 19.07
N VAL A 9 -39.60 -20.88 19.20
CA VAL A 9 -38.67 -19.77 19.48
C VAL A 9 -38.00 -19.94 20.85
N VAL A 10 -38.76 -20.32 21.88
CA VAL A 10 -38.20 -20.59 23.22
C VAL A 10 -37.20 -21.75 23.17
N PHE A 11 -37.50 -22.80 22.41
CA PHE A 11 -36.61 -23.95 22.26
C PHE A 11 -35.28 -23.58 21.60
N VAL A 12 -35.30 -22.73 20.57
CA VAL A 12 -34.07 -22.27 19.87
C VAL A 12 -33.19 -21.43 20.80
N ILE A 13 -33.77 -20.54 21.61
CA ILE A 13 -33.01 -19.70 22.56
C ILE A 13 -32.36 -20.56 23.66
N ILE A 14 -33.04 -21.59 24.15
CA ILE A 14 -32.47 -22.52 25.14
C ILE A 14 -31.32 -23.34 24.48
N LEU A 15 -31.48 -23.75 23.22
CA LEU A 15 -30.46 -24.52 22.52
C LEU A 15 -29.19 -23.69 22.25
N THR A 16 -29.33 -22.43 21.83
CA THR A 16 -28.15 -21.57 21.60
C THR A 16 -27.47 -21.19 22.91
N GLY A 17 -28.22 -20.91 23.98
CA GLY A 17 -27.68 -20.61 25.30
C GLY A 17 -26.88 -21.78 25.91
N THR A 18 -27.38 -23.02 25.76
CA THR A 18 -26.70 -24.22 26.31
C THR A 18 -25.41 -24.56 25.58
N VAL A 19 -25.36 -24.39 24.24
CA VAL A 19 -24.13 -24.60 23.45
C VAL A 19 -23.06 -23.56 23.81
N SER A 20 -23.42 -22.28 23.94
CA SER A 20 -22.48 -21.23 24.34
C SER A 20 -21.94 -21.43 25.76
N TYR A 21 -22.76 -21.91 26.69
CA TYR A 21 -22.34 -22.19 28.07
C TYR A 21 -21.39 -23.40 28.17
N LEU A 22 -21.60 -24.44 27.35
CA LEU A 22 -20.72 -25.61 27.31
C LEU A 22 -19.37 -25.30 26.66
N ALA A 23 -19.35 -24.50 25.59
CA ALA A 23 -18.10 -24.07 24.94
C ALA A 23 -17.24 -23.18 25.85
N GLY A 24 -17.87 -22.35 26.70
CA GLY A 24 -17.16 -21.46 27.64
C GLY A 24 -16.58 -22.16 28.88
N ARG A 25 -16.91 -23.43 29.15
CA ARG A 25 -16.45 -24.16 30.35
C ARG A 25 -15.17 -24.98 30.14
N GLN A 26 -14.60 -25.02 28.95
CA GLN A 26 -13.34 -25.71 28.71
C GLN A 26 -12.15 -24.85 29.18
N ASN A 27 -11.85 -24.93 30.47
CA ASN A 27 -10.55 -24.51 31.01
C ASN A 27 -9.47 -25.43 30.42
N ILE A 28 -8.61 -24.88 29.56
CA ILE A 28 -7.42 -25.57 29.07
C ILE A 28 -6.38 -25.58 30.19
N THR A 29 -6.30 -26.70 30.91
CA THR A 29 -5.20 -26.98 31.85
C THR A 29 -4.04 -27.57 31.05
N LEU A 30 -2.96 -26.79 30.90
CA LEU A 30 -1.70 -27.28 30.32
C LEU A 30 -0.99 -28.18 31.33
N ALA A 31 -0.73 -29.44 30.95
CA ALA A 31 0.05 -30.37 31.75
C ALA A 31 1.56 -30.01 31.67
N PRO A 32 2.33 -30.03 32.79
CA PRO A 32 3.78 -30.00 32.72
C PRO A 32 4.31 -31.40 32.40
N SER A 33 5.20 -31.50 31.41
CA SER A 33 5.86 -32.76 31.02
C SER A 33 7.39 -32.57 31.08
N PRO A 34 8.16 -33.63 31.40
CA PRO A 34 9.34 -33.57 32.26
C PRO A 34 10.60 -33.07 31.56
N LEU A 35 11.52 -32.59 32.39
CA LEU A 35 12.88 -32.21 32.02
C LEU A 35 13.74 -33.46 31.76
N PRO A 36 14.40 -33.60 30.59
CA PRO A 36 15.51 -34.51 30.43
C PRO A 36 16.85 -33.80 30.23
N THR A 37 17.84 -34.43 30.86
CA THR A 37 19.29 -34.24 30.92
C THR A 37 19.98 -33.80 29.62
N SER A 38 20.96 -32.90 29.79
CA SER A 38 21.93 -32.43 28.79
C SER A 38 22.76 -33.56 28.17
N THR A 39 22.72 -33.65 26.84
CA THR A 39 23.75 -34.31 26.01
C THR A 39 24.25 -33.29 24.99
N ALA A 40 25.54 -32.97 25.06
CA ALA A 40 26.20 -32.07 24.12
C ALA A 40 26.25 -32.71 22.72
N ILE A 41 25.65 -32.03 21.74
CA ILE A 41 25.87 -32.29 20.31
C ILE A 41 26.28 -30.94 19.72
N ALA A 42 27.45 -30.91 19.11
CA ALA A 42 28.00 -29.74 18.44
C ALA A 42 27.03 -29.25 17.34
N LEU A 43 26.39 -28.10 17.57
CA LEU A 43 25.62 -27.42 16.54
C LEU A 43 26.58 -26.59 15.71
N ALA A 44 26.70 -26.93 14.43
CA ALA A 44 27.20 -26.02 13.43
C ALA A 44 26.41 -24.70 13.54
N THR A 45 27.13 -23.60 13.77
CA THR A 45 26.57 -22.25 13.70
C THR A 45 26.21 -21.95 12.25
N ALA A 46 25.04 -22.39 11.82
CA ALA A 46 24.39 -21.81 10.65
C ALA A 46 23.97 -20.40 11.05
N VAL A 47 24.79 -19.41 10.66
CA VAL A 47 24.38 -18.01 10.68
C VAL A 47 23.22 -17.89 9.68
N PRO A 48 21.98 -17.58 10.08
CA PRO A 48 21.00 -17.17 9.11
C PRO A 48 21.46 -15.81 8.58
N THR A 49 22.05 -15.80 7.39
CA THR A 49 22.19 -14.57 6.62
C THR A 49 20.77 -14.15 6.23
N SER A 50 20.14 -13.31 7.05
CA SER A 50 18.88 -12.68 6.70
C SER A 50 19.12 -11.79 5.48
N SER A 51 18.77 -12.28 4.30
CA SER A 51 18.70 -11.42 3.11
C SER A 51 17.77 -10.25 3.43
N PRO A 52 18.16 -9.01 3.05
CA PRO A 52 17.32 -7.85 3.34
C PRO A 52 15.96 -8.03 2.68
N THR A 53 14.87 -7.85 3.43
CA THR A 53 13.49 -7.92 2.93
C THR A 53 13.12 -6.70 2.08
N THR A 54 13.89 -5.61 2.20
CA THR A 54 13.70 -4.37 1.46
C THR A 54 15.03 -3.84 0.90
N GLN A 55 14.95 -3.00 -0.12
CA GLN A 55 16.07 -2.30 -0.72
C GLN A 55 15.74 -0.81 -0.84
N MET A 56 16.75 0.05 -0.79
CA MET A 56 16.60 1.49 -0.97
C MET A 56 16.90 1.90 -2.40
N VAL A 57 16.11 2.83 -2.92
CA VAL A 57 16.29 3.41 -4.25
C VAL A 57 16.33 4.92 -4.14
N GLN A 58 17.40 5.51 -4.63
CA GLN A 58 17.54 6.97 -4.72
C GLN A 58 17.24 7.47 -6.13
N GLY A 59 16.76 8.69 -6.26
CA GLY A 59 16.48 9.30 -7.55
C GLY A 59 16.40 10.81 -7.47
N GLY A 60 16.15 11.40 -8.62
CA GLY A 60 15.90 12.82 -8.80
C GLY A 60 17.13 13.72 -8.77
N GLY A 61 16.90 15.01 -8.51
CA GLY A 61 17.91 16.05 -8.72
C GLY A 61 18.02 16.50 -10.18
N VAL A 62 16.97 16.28 -10.98
CA VAL A 62 16.84 16.79 -12.35
C VAL A 62 15.96 18.03 -12.34
N LEU A 63 16.36 19.09 -13.04
CA LEU A 63 15.66 20.38 -13.06
C LEU A 63 15.37 20.90 -11.64
N SER A 64 14.12 21.24 -11.33
CA SER A 64 13.66 21.71 -10.03
C SER A 64 13.18 20.59 -9.10
N PHE A 65 13.28 19.32 -9.51
CA PHE A 65 12.85 18.22 -8.66
C PHE A 65 13.94 17.92 -7.60
N PRO A 66 13.57 17.75 -6.32
CA PRO A 66 14.49 17.38 -5.28
C PRO A 66 15.05 15.97 -5.53
N ARG A 67 16.18 15.70 -4.89
CA ARG A 67 16.62 14.33 -4.68
C ARG A 67 15.69 13.64 -3.70
N TYR A 68 15.53 12.34 -3.87
CA TYR A 68 14.70 11.54 -3.00
C TYR A 68 15.25 10.13 -2.83
N GLU A 69 14.75 9.46 -1.81
CA GLU A 69 14.87 8.03 -1.61
C GLU A 69 13.52 7.39 -1.31
N LEU A 70 13.38 6.11 -1.63
CA LEU A 70 12.24 5.28 -1.31
C LEU A 70 12.67 3.85 -1.00
N THR A 71 11.85 3.15 -0.24
CA THR A 71 12.05 1.74 0.13
C THR A 71 11.17 0.84 -0.75
N LEU A 72 11.76 -0.21 -1.30
CA LEU A 72 11.09 -1.23 -2.11
C LEU A 72 11.25 -2.61 -1.51
N PRO A 73 10.35 -3.56 -1.82
CA PRO A 73 10.63 -4.97 -1.60
C PRO A 73 11.91 -5.41 -2.33
N ALA A 74 12.71 -6.27 -1.70
CA ALA A 74 14.01 -6.66 -2.24
C ALA A 74 13.93 -7.49 -3.54
N ASN A 75 12.78 -8.09 -3.84
CA ASN A 75 12.54 -8.84 -5.07
C ASN A 75 12.14 -7.97 -6.27
N TRP A 76 11.99 -6.66 -6.09
CA TRP A 76 11.66 -5.75 -7.19
C TRP A 76 12.90 -5.46 -8.04
N THR A 77 12.68 -5.32 -9.35
CA THR A 77 13.73 -4.91 -10.28
C THR A 77 13.70 -3.41 -10.49
N ILE A 78 14.89 -2.82 -10.65
CA ILE A 78 15.06 -1.38 -10.83
C ILE A 78 15.71 -1.16 -12.19
N LYS A 79 15.07 -0.38 -13.05
CA LYS A 79 15.63 0.05 -14.33
C LYS A 79 15.67 1.57 -14.37
N ARG A 80 16.83 2.11 -14.74
CA ARG A 80 17.00 3.55 -14.96
C ARG A 80 17.14 3.83 -16.45
N GLU A 81 16.45 4.86 -16.90
CA GLU A 81 16.50 5.36 -18.27
C GLU A 81 16.74 6.88 -18.20
N VAL A 82 17.50 7.41 -19.16
CA VAL A 82 17.74 8.85 -19.32
C VAL A 82 17.18 9.23 -20.70
N PRO A 83 15.88 9.57 -20.80
CA PRO A 83 15.24 9.85 -22.09
C PRO A 83 15.80 11.06 -22.85
N GLY A 84 16.55 11.93 -22.16
CA GLY A 84 17.11 13.18 -22.66
C GLY A 84 17.95 13.88 -21.58
N PRO A 85 18.63 14.99 -21.92
CA PRO A 85 19.64 15.63 -21.07
C PRO A 85 19.08 16.13 -19.73
N ASP A 86 17.81 16.56 -19.71
CA ASP A 86 17.14 17.10 -18.53
C ASP A 86 16.01 16.18 -18.06
N SER A 87 16.24 14.86 -18.09
CA SER A 87 15.24 13.88 -17.66
C SER A 87 15.83 12.65 -17.01
N GLU A 88 15.16 12.12 -16.00
CA GLU A 88 15.44 10.83 -15.40
C GLU A 88 14.14 10.02 -15.35
N LYS A 89 14.21 8.75 -15.71
CA LYS A 89 13.11 7.79 -15.52
C LYS A 89 13.60 6.61 -14.71
N ILE A 90 12.92 6.33 -13.61
CA ILE A 90 13.13 5.14 -12.80
C ILE A 90 11.89 4.26 -12.92
N VAL A 91 12.08 3.03 -13.37
CA VAL A 91 11.05 1.99 -13.45
C VAL A 91 11.32 0.96 -12.37
N LEU A 92 10.34 0.78 -11.49
CA LEU A 92 10.34 -0.14 -10.37
C LEU A 92 9.32 -1.23 -10.69
N ASP A 93 9.78 -2.45 -10.97
CA ASP A 93 8.91 -3.53 -11.44
C ASP A 93 8.90 -4.71 -10.46
N GLY A 94 7.71 -4.99 -9.92
CA GLY A 94 7.39 -6.13 -9.07
C GLY A 94 6.60 -7.23 -9.80
N GLY A 95 6.53 -7.20 -11.14
CA GLY A 95 5.81 -8.16 -11.95
C GLY A 95 4.43 -7.64 -12.37
N THR A 96 3.39 -7.96 -11.60
CA THR A 96 2.02 -7.45 -11.85
C THR A 96 1.83 -6.02 -11.34
N LEU A 97 2.65 -5.62 -10.36
CA LEU A 97 2.72 -4.27 -9.84
C LEU A 97 3.98 -3.57 -10.33
N GLY A 98 3.88 -2.27 -10.50
CA GLY A 98 5.04 -1.44 -10.79
C GLY A 98 4.76 0.03 -10.56
N LEU A 99 5.84 0.78 -10.44
CA LEU A 99 5.82 2.21 -10.24
C LEU A 99 6.90 2.82 -11.11
N THR A 100 6.54 3.83 -11.90
CA THR A 100 7.50 4.60 -12.69
C THR A 100 7.51 6.03 -12.19
N ILE A 101 8.70 6.58 -11.92
CA ILE A 101 8.90 7.99 -11.62
C ILE A 101 9.68 8.60 -12.78
N LEU A 102 9.08 9.59 -13.43
CA LEU A 102 9.70 10.32 -14.53
C LEU A 102 9.84 11.80 -14.15
N GLN A 103 11.07 12.29 -14.18
CA GLN A 103 11.42 13.70 -14.03
C GLN A 103 11.81 14.30 -15.38
N GLY A 104 11.40 15.56 -15.59
CA GLY A 104 11.54 16.28 -16.85
C GLY A 104 10.56 17.46 -16.92
N GLY A 105 10.58 18.19 -18.04
CA GLY A 105 9.64 19.29 -18.26
C GLY A 105 8.23 18.78 -18.54
N PHE A 106 7.34 18.87 -17.53
CA PHE A 106 5.92 18.49 -17.66
C PHE A 106 5.00 19.68 -17.40
N GLY A 107 3.93 19.78 -18.18
CA GLY A 107 2.77 20.58 -17.80
C GLY A 107 2.04 19.93 -16.63
N GLY A 108 1.41 20.75 -15.79
CA GLY A 108 0.60 20.28 -14.67
C GLY A 108 -0.89 20.18 -15.03
N SER A 109 -1.62 19.39 -14.26
CA SER A 109 -3.07 19.38 -14.26
C SER A 109 -3.63 19.31 -12.83
N VAL A 110 -4.81 19.91 -12.66
CA VAL A 110 -5.54 19.92 -11.40
C VAL A 110 -6.28 18.61 -11.22
N CYS A 111 -6.18 18.02 -10.04
CA CYS A 111 -6.99 16.86 -9.65
C CYS A 111 -8.30 17.34 -9.01
N LEU A 112 -9.41 17.06 -9.67
CA LEU A 112 -10.75 17.43 -9.23
C LEU A 112 -11.46 16.25 -8.57
N PHE A 113 -12.10 16.51 -7.44
CA PHE A 113 -12.86 15.53 -6.65
C PHE A 113 -14.34 15.91 -6.60
N PRO A 114 -15.24 15.01 -6.15
CA PRO A 114 -16.67 15.31 -6.08
C PRO A 114 -16.95 16.60 -5.30
N GLY A 115 -17.75 17.48 -5.90
CA GLY A 115 -18.06 18.80 -5.34
C GLY A 115 -17.07 19.91 -5.70
N ASN A 116 -15.93 19.62 -6.34
CA ASN A 116 -15.06 20.66 -6.87
C ASN A 116 -15.64 21.24 -8.17
N PRO A 117 -15.61 22.58 -8.32
CA PRO A 117 -16.00 23.22 -9.57
C PRO A 117 -15.06 22.80 -10.71
N ASP A 118 -15.50 23.00 -11.94
CA ASP A 118 -14.59 22.90 -13.08
C ASP A 118 -13.45 23.92 -12.96
N SER A 119 -12.26 23.52 -13.40
CA SER A 119 -11.08 24.39 -13.48
C SER A 119 -10.82 24.75 -14.93
N GLU A 120 -10.49 26.02 -15.18
CA GLU A 120 -9.89 26.42 -16.45
C GLU A 120 -8.50 25.78 -16.58
N GLY A 121 -8.16 25.28 -17.77
CA GLY A 121 -6.91 24.57 -18.04
C GLY A 121 -6.98 23.04 -17.84
N PRO A 122 -5.83 22.34 -17.94
CA PRO A 122 -5.78 20.89 -17.81
C PRO A 122 -6.24 20.42 -16.44
N SER A 123 -7.24 19.54 -16.40
CA SER A 123 -7.72 18.92 -15.17
C SER A 123 -8.18 17.48 -15.41
N ALA A 124 -8.22 16.69 -14.34
CA ALA A 124 -8.73 15.33 -14.36
C ALA A 124 -9.67 15.10 -13.17
N ARG A 125 -10.80 14.42 -13.40
CA ARG A 125 -11.80 14.10 -12.38
C ARG A 125 -11.63 12.68 -11.84
N TYR A 126 -11.75 12.55 -10.53
CA TYR A 126 -11.60 11.30 -9.80
C TYR A 126 -12.78 11.07 -8.86
N ILE A 127 -13.21 9.81 -8.72
CA ILE A 127 -14.41 9.43 -7.95
C ILE A 127 -14.08 8.94 -6.54
N ALA A 128 -12.86 8.48 -6.32
CA ALA A 128 -12.39 7.96 -5.05
C ALA A 128 -10.88 8.18 -4.91
N TYR A 129 -10.41 8.18 -3.67
CA TYR A 129 -8.99 8.28 -3.37
C TYR A 129 -8.64 7.64 -2.03
N VAL A 130 -7.37 7.26 -1.89
CA VAL A 130 -6.73 6.93 -0.62
C VAL A 130 -5.65 7.96 -0.36
N GLU A 131 -5.66 8.59 0.82
CA GLU A 131 -4.63 9.55 1.22
C GLU A 131 -3.41 8.83 1.79
N ILE A 132 -2.24 9.27 1.37
CA ILE A 132 -0.95 8.70 1.76
C ILE A 132 -0.07 9.88 2.19
N THR A 133 0.50 9.81 3.39
CA THR A 133 1.50 10.79 3.84
C THR A 133 2.86 10.12 3.82
N ASN A 134 3.82 10.74 3.16
CA ASN A 134 5.18 10.19 3.11
C ASN A 134 6.04 10.62 4.29
N ARG A 135 7.27 10.10 4.36
CA ARG A 135 8.23 10.42 5.44
C ARG A 135 8.66 11.88 5.45
N SER A 136 8.56 12.58 4.33
CA SER A 136 8.80 14.04 4.25
C SER A 136 7.58 14.89 4.61
N GLY A 137 6.46 14.27 4.98
CA GLY A 137 5.22 14.98 5.31
C GLY A 137 4.41 15.48 4.10
N ASP A 138 4.84 15.16 2.88
CA ASP A 138 4.06 15.45 1.69
C ASP A 138 2.84 14.52 1.63
N LYS A 139 1.70 15.07 1.19
CA LYS A 139 0.45 14.33 1.07
C LYS A 139 0.17 13.97 -0.37
N PHE A 140 -0.10 12.70 -0.60
CA PHE A 140 -0.55 12.15 -1.87
C PHE A 140 -1.97 11.62 -1.76
N ARG A 141 -2.63 11.52 -2.91
CA ARG A 141 -3.83 10.74 -3.13
C ARG A 141 -3.57 9.76 -4.24
N ARG A 142 -3.65 8.45 -3.95
CA ARG A 142 -3.84 7.44 -5.00
C ARG A 142 -5.29 7.52 -5.43
N VAL A 143 -5.50 7.95 -6.67
CA VAL A 143 -6.83 8.33 -7.17
C VAL A 143 -7.38 7.29 -8.14
N THR A 144 -8.69 7.06 -8.04
CA THR A 144 -9.43 6.18 -8.96
C THR A 144 -10.20 7.07 -9.96
N PRO A 145 -9.93 6.94 -11.28
CA PRO A 145 -10.65 7.68 -12.31
C PRO A 145 -12.10 7.21 -12.44
N GLU A 146 -12.96 8.03 -13.05
CA GLU A 146 -14.38 7.73 -13.28
C GLU A 146 -14.62 6.42 -14.04
N ASN A 147 -13.72 6.07 -14.97
CA ASN A 147 -13.82 4.83 -15.73
C ASN A 147 -13.45 3.57 -14.89
N GLY A 148 -13.04 3.74 -13.63
CA GLY A 148 -12.66 2.67 -12.71
C GLY A 148 -11.41 1.88 -13.13
N LYS A 149 -10.66 2.34 -14.14
CA LYS A 149 -9.53 1.61 -14.70
C LYS A 149 -8.21 2.29 -14.36
N GLY A 150 -7.33 1.52 -13.73
CA GLY A 150 -6.02 2.00 -13.32
C GLY A 150 -6.09 3.00 -12.16
N PHE A 151 -4.94 3.57 -11.83
CA PHE A 151 -4.78 4.51 -10.73
C PHE A 151 -3.87 5.66 -11.14
N GLY A 152 -4.20 6.85 -10.67
CA GLY A 152 -3.33 8.02 -10.75
C GLY A 152 -2.73 8.34 -9.38
N LEU A 153 -1.82 9.32 -9.38
CA LEU A 153 -1.31 9.92 -8.15
C LEU A 153 -1.41 11.44 -8.25
N CYS A 154 -2.05 12.03 -7.26
CA CYS A 154 -2.09 13.48 -7.06
C CYS A 154 -1.32 13.84 -5.80
N GLN A 155 -0.70 15.01 -5.76
CA GLN A 155 -0.06 15.55 -4.56
C GLN A 155 -0.72 16.85 -4.14
N LEU A 156 -0.89 17.06 -2.85
CA LEU A 156 -1.32 18.34 -2.31
C LEU A 156 -0.16 19.34 -2.41
N SER A 157 -0.37 20.40 -3.18
CA SER A 157 0.50 21.57 -3.22
C SER A 157 -0.18 22.76 -2.52
N GLN A 158 0.49 23.91 -2.50
CA GLN A 158 -0.12 25.16 -2.04
C GLN A 158 -1.32 25.60 -2.90
N TYR A 159 -1.45 25.07 -4.12
CA TYR A 159 -2.50 25.39 -5.08
C TYR A 159 -3.52 24.25 -5.23
N ASN A 160 -3.73 23.43 -4.18
CA ASN A 160 -4.62 22.25 -4.18
C ASN A 160 -3.96 20.96 -4.71
N TRP A 161 -4.74 19.91 -4.95
CA TRP A 161 -4.28 18.62 -5.44
C TRP A 161 -3.93 18.66 -6.93
N ASN A 162 -2.71 18.29 -7.28
CA ASN A 162 -2.19 18.41 -8.64
C ASN A 162 -1.33 17.21 -9.05
N THR A 163 -1.12 17.07 -10.36
CA THR A 163 -0.10 16.21 -10.97
C THR A 163 0.67 17.03 -12.01
N PRO A 164 1.98 16.80 -12.27
CA PRO A 164 2.86 15.84 -11.61
C PRO A 164 3.10 16.20 -10.14
N THR A 165 3.74 15.29 -9.43
CA THR A 165 4.17 15.51 -8.05
C THR A 165 5.51 16.26 -8.02
N PHE A 166 5.91 16.75 -6.85
CA PHE A 166 7.25 17.25 -6.55
C PHE A 166 8.34 16.20 -6.73
N TYR A 167 8.02 14.94 -6.97
CA TYR A 167 9.00 13.89 -7.28
C TYR A 167 9.05 13.57 -8.78
N GLY A 168 8.17 14.17 -9.60
CA GLY A 168 7.99 13.88 -11.01
C GLY A 168 6.58 13.36 -11.33
N ALA A 169 6.39 12.98 -12.59
CA ALA A 169 5.21 12.25 -13.03
C ALA A 169 5.32 10.79 -12.54
N ILE A 170 4.38 10.38 -11.69
CA ILE A 170 4.36 9.03 -11.13
C ILE A 170 3.23 8.24 -11.79
N SER A 171 3.60 7.13 -12.43
CA SER A 171 2.67 6.22 -13.08
C SER A 171 2.65 4.87 -12.38
N LEU A 172 1.45 4.33 -12.16
CA LEU A 172 1.23 3.06 -11.50
C LEU A 172 0.88 1.98 -12.53
N LYS A 173 1.57 0.85 -12.46
CA LYS A 173 1.23 -0.39 -13.15
C LYS A 173 0.53 -1.29 -12.13
N THR A 174 -0.71 -1.65 -12.40
CA THR A 174 -1.51 -2.54 -11.56
C THR A 174 -2.21 -3.58 -12.45
N PRO A 175 -2.55 -4.77 -11.93
CA PRO A 175 -3.46 -5.66 -12.62
C PRO A 175 -4.85 -5.00 -12.80
N THR A 176 -5.69 -5.59 -13.64
CA THR A 176 -7.06 -5.08 -13.92
C THR A 176 -7.93 -5.03 -12.67
N SER A 177 -7.73 -5.97 -11.74
CA SER A 177 -8.47 -6.09 -10.49
C SER A 177 -7.48 -6.30 -9.34
N PRO A 178 -6.80 -5.24 -8.86
CA PRO A 178 -5.80 -5.39 -7.83
C PRO A 178 -6.43 -5.69 -6.47
N THR A 179 -5.75 -6.51 -5.67
CA THR A 179 -6.18 -6.78 -4.29
C THR A 179 -5.85 -5.61 -3.37
N THR A 180 -6.46 -5.59 -2.19
CA THR A 180 -6.14 -4.60 -1.15
C THR A 180 -4.66 -4.66 -0.77
N GLU A 181 -4.07 -5.85 -0.68
CA GLU A 181 -2.67 -6.07 -0.33
C GLU A 181 -1.72 -5.53 -1.40
N GLU A 182 -2.06 -5.71 -2.67
CA GLU A 182 -1.31 -5.17 -3.80
C GLU A 182 -1.31 -3.63 -3.79
N LEU A 183 -2.48 -3.03 -3.54
CA LEU A 183 -2.60 -1.57 -3.41
C LEU A 183 -1.86 -1.04 -2.17
N ASN A 184 -1.95 -1.73 -1.03
CA ASN A 184 -1.21 -1.39 0.18
C ASN A 184 0.30 -1.47 -0.04
N THR A 185 0.78 -2.38 -0.90
CA THR A 185 2.20 -2.46 -1.25
C THR A 185 2.66 -1.18 -1.95
N ILE A 186 1.90 -0.71 -2.94
CA ILE A 186 2.18 0.57 -3.63
C ILE A 186 2.10 1.74 -2.66
N ASP A 187 1.07 1.78 -1.81
CA ASP A 187 0.86 2.87 -0.86
C ASP A 187 1.99 2.95 0.18
N ASN A 188 2.52 1.80 0.62
CA ASN A 188 3.69 1.73 1.50
C ASN A 188 4.99 2.21 0.80
N ILE A 189 5.17 1.89 -0.48
CA ILE A 189 6.30 2.38 -1.26
C ILE A 189 6.21 3.92 -1.37
N LEU A 190 5.05 4.46 -1.70
CA LEU A 190 4.81 5.90 -1.78
C LEU A 190 4.99 6.58 -0.42
N ALA A 191 4.53 5.96 0.67
CA ALA A 191 4.71 6.45 2.03
C ALA A 191 6.19 6.48 2.45
N SER A 192 7.03 5.62 1.88
CA SER A 192 8.46 5.59 2.18
C SER A 192 9.27 6.71 1.52
N LEU A 193 8.69 7.44 0.55
CA LEU A 193 9.35 8.55 -0.14
C LEU A 193 9.86 9.59 0.86
N THR A 194 11.13 9.92 0.74
CA THR A 194 11.82 10.91 1.58
C THR A 194 12.64 11.82 0.68
N LYS A 195 12.48 13.13 0.81
CA LYS A 195 13.36 14.14 0.21
C LYS A 195 14.72 14.10 0.90
N LEU A 196 15.77 14.14 0.09
CA LEU A 196 17.17 14.19 0.53
C LEU A 196 17.71 15.61 0.55
#